data_AF-A0A0C9X9R3-F1
#
_entry.id   AF-A0A0C9X9R3-F1
#
_cell.length_a   1.000
_cell.length_b   1.000
_cell.length_c   1.000
_cell.angle_alpha   90.00
_cell.angle_beta   90.00
_cell.angle_gamma   90.00
#
_symmetry.space_group_name_H-M   'P 1'
#
loop_
_entity.id
_entity.type
_entity.pdbx_description
1 polymer ?
#
loop_
_entity_poly.entity_id
_entity_poly.type
_entity_poly.pdbx_seq_one_letter_code
_entity_poly.pdbx_strand_id
1 'polypeptide(L)'
;MPSAFVHAPEYDSVQKEELESLPMELLTKVLKELECTDVLRVRQTSRRLHEASKSLDLWLHLYRVYAAASPSISHRLKAPVDTFSQDELEKWLLGVISLISDAKAVARARGPLLSGCCFANSWHYKSSSNSCLGPLL
;
A
#
# COMPACT_ATOMS: atom_id res chain seq x y z
N MET A 1 18.56 -37.81 -44.02
CA MET A 1 17.80 -36.65 -43.52
C MET A 1 17.70 -36.80 -42.01
N PRO A 2 18.46 -36.06 -41.19
CA PRO A 2 18.35 -36.18 -39.74
C PRO A 2 17.11 -35.43 -39.26
N SER A 3 16.29 -36.13 -38.48
CA SER A 3 15.13 -35.58 -37.79
C SER A 3 15.61 -34.52 -36.81
N ALA A 4 15.22 -33.26 -37.03
CA ALA A 4 15.42 -32.20 -36.08
C ALA A 4 14.58 -32.51 -34.83
N PHE A 5 15.22 -33.14 -33.84
CA PHE A 5 14.73 -33.13 -32.47
C PHE A 5 14.66 -31.67 -32.04
N VAL A 6 13.46 -31.12 -32.06
CA VAL A 6 13.15 -29.86 -31.39
C VAL A 6 13.36 -30.15 -29.91
N HIS A 7 14.53 -29.78 -29.39
CA HIS A 7 14.70 -29.61 -27.95
C HIS A 7 13.66 -28.58 -27.54
N ALA A 8 12.60 -29.03 -26.86
CA ALA A 8 11.74 -28.14 -26.11
C ALA A 8 12.65 -27.38 -25.13
N PRO A 9 12.56 -26.05 -25.03
CA PRO A 9 13.30 -25.34 -24.01
C PRO A 9 12.83 -25.93 -22.67
N GLU A 10 13.77 -26.53 -21.96
CA GLU A 10 13.62 -26.88 -20.56
C GLU A 10 13.31 -25.55 -19.87
N TYR A 11 12.04 -25.37 -19.53
CA TYR A 11 11.57 -24.17 -18.84
C TYR A 11 12.13 -24.30 -17.44
N ASP A 12 13.36 -23.81 -17.26
CA ASP A 12 14.03 -23.72 -15.99
C ASP A 12 13.01 -23.15 -15.01
N SER A 13 12.68 -23.98 -14.03
CA SER A 13 11.78 -23.67 -12.94
C SER A 13 12.16 -22.28 -12.45
N VAL A 14 11.26 -21.30 -12.69
CA VAL A 14 11.43 -19.92 -12.21
C VAL A 14 11.94 -20.03 -10.80
N GLN A 15 13.20 -19.63 -10.63
CA GLN A 15 13.92 -19.94 -9.42
C GLN A 15 13.09 -19.41 -8.26
N LYS A 16 12.66 -20.32 -7.39
CA LYS A 16 12.20 -20.00 -6.05
C LYS A 16 13.43 -19.55 -5.27
N GLU A 17 14.12 -18.52 -5.75
CA GLU A 17 15.10 -17.79 -4.98
C GLU A 17 14.29 -17.07 -3.93
N GLU A 18 14.29 -17.74 -2.78
CA GLU A 18 13.39 -17.56 -1.68
C GLU A 18 13.40 -16.09 -1.28
N LEU A 19 12.26 -15.42 -1.36
CA LEU A 19 12.05 -14.13 -0.69
C LEU A 19 12.56 -14.20 0.76
N GLU A 20 12.43 -15.38 1.37
CA GLU A 20 12.92 -15.72 2.70
C GLU A 20 14.45 -15.85 2.83
N SER A 21 15.24 -15.78 1.75
CA SER A 21 16.70 -15.74 1.79
C SER A 21 17.24 -14.31 1.93
N LEU A 22 16.42 -13.30 1.60
CA LEU A 22 16.83 -11.90 1.64
C LEU A 22 17.11 -11.44 3.08
N PRO A 23 18.05 -10.50 3.28
CA PRO A 23 18.24 -9.80 4.56
C PRO A 23 16.95 -9.12 5.05
N MET A 24 16.80 -9.03 6.38
CA MET A 24 15.60 -8.44 7.01
C MET A 24 15.32 -7.00 6.57
N GLU A 25 16.37 -6.24 6.31
CA GLU A 25 16.30 -4.87 5.79
C GLU A 25 15.68 -4.81 4.40
N LEU A 26 16.03 -5.75 3.51
CA LEU A 26 15.46 -5.82 2.17
C LEU A 26 14.01 -6.29 2.22
N LEU A 27 13.69 -7.26 3.09
CA LEU A 27 12.30 -7.66 3.33
C LEU A 27 11.45 -6.47 3.79
N THR A 28 11.96 -5.68 4.73
CA THR A 28 11.25 -4.49 5.23
C THR A 28 11.05 -3.46 4.12
N LYS A 29 12.05 -3.24 3.24
CA LYS A 29 11.92 -2.36 2.08
C LYS A 29 10.87 -2.85 1.09
N VAL A 30 10.81 -4.15 0.81
CA VAL A 30 9.75 -4.73 -0.03
C VAL A 30 8.37 -4.51 0.61
N LEU A 31 8.24 -4.71 1.92
CA LEU A 31 6.98 -4.50 2.63
C LEU A 31 6.54 -3.01 2.64
N LYS A 32 7.47 -2.05 2.53
CA LYS A 32 7.14 -0.62 2.44
C LYS A 32 6.38 -0.25 1.17
N GLU A 33 6.53 -1.03 0.11
CA GLU A 33 5.81 -0.85 -1.16
C GLU A 33 4.37 -1.37 -1.10
N LEU A 34 3.96 -2.00 0.00
CA LEU A 34 2.64 -2.60 0.17
C LEU A 34 1.69 -1.69 0.95
N GLU A 35 0.38 -1.86 0.73
CA GLU A 35 -0.64 -1.26 1.60
C GLU A 35 -0.71 -1.99 2.96
N CYS A 36 -1.22 -1.31 3.99
CA CYS A 36 -1.29 -1.89 5.35
C CYS A 36 -2.04 -3.23 5.38
N THR A 37 -3.09 -3.38 4.58
CA THR A 37 -3.86 -4.62 4.50
C THR A 37 -3.05 -5.76 3.89
N ASP A 38 -2.18 -5.48 2.93
CA ASP A 38 -1.35 -6.48 2.27
C ASP A 38 -0.17 -6.87 3.14
N VAL A 39 0.42 -5.92 3.89
CA VAL A 39 1.40 -6.22 4.95
C VAL A 39 0.83 -7.24 5.95
N LEU A 40 -0.42 -7.05 6.39
CA LEU A 40 -1.07 -7.98 7.32
C LEU A 40 -1.34 -9.36 6.71
N ARG A 41 -1.59 -9.45 5.40
CA ARG A 41 -1.77 -10.72 4.70
C ARG A 41 -0.44 -11.46 4.55
N VAL A 42 0.59 -10.76 4.10
CA VAL A 42 1.93 -11.32 3.89
C VAL A 42 2.58 -11.77 5.20
N ARG A 43 2.25 -11.11 6.31
CA ARG A 43 2.62 -11.56 7.67
C ARG A 43 2.18 -13.01 7.97
N GLN A 44 1.06 -13.46 7.41
CA GLN A 44 0.52 -14.80 7.66
C GLN A 44 1.20 -15.90 6.84
N THR A 45 2.02 -15.53 5.84
CA THR A 45 2.59 -16.50 4.90
C THR A 45 3.98 -16.98 5.30
N SER A 46 4.71 -16.21 6.11
CA SER A 46 6.09 -16.53 6.50
C SER A 46 6.46 -15.92 7.85
N ARG A 47 7.21 -16.67 8.67
CA ARG A 47 7.77 -16.16 9.93
C ARG A 47 8.71 -14.98 9.71
N ARG A 48 9.53 -15.02 8.65
CA ARG A 48 10.47 -13.91 8.37
C ARG A 48 9.73 -12.64 7.95
N LEU A 49 8.68 -12.79 7.15
CA LEU A 49 7.82 -11.67 6.77
C LEU A 49 7.02 -11.15 7.97
N HIS A 50 6.63 -12.03 8.88
CA HIS A 50 6.05 -11.63 10.15
C HIS A 50 7.00 -10.78 10.98
N GLU A 51 8.25 -11.20 11.13
CA GLU A 51 9.28 -10.43 11.82
C GLU A 51 9.55 -9.07 11.12
N ALA A 52 9.71 -9.06 9.80
CA ALA A 52 9.90 -7.83 9.02
C ALA A 52 8.72 -6.87 9.15
N SER A 53 7.49 -7.39 9.15
CA SER A 53 6.26 -6.60 9.24
C SER A 53 6.04 -5.96 10.62
N LYS A 54 6.84 -6.31 11.62
CA LYS A 54 6.85 -5.67 12.94
C LYS A 54 7.87 -4.55 13.05
N SER A 55 8.52 -4.15 11.96
CA SER A 55 9.43 -3.02 11.98
C SER A 55 8.69 -1.70 12.24
N LEU A 56 9.10 -0.94 13.25
CA LEU A 56 8.58 0.41 13.49
C LEU A 56 8.78 1.32 12.27
N ASP A 57 9.91 1.19 11.60
CA ASP A 57 10.26 1.95 10.39
C ASP A 57 9.32 1.66 9.22
N LEU A 58 8.80 0.43 9.12
CA LEU A 58 7.74 0.10 8.16
C LEU A 58 6.46 0.89 8.46
N TRP A 59 5.98 0.85 9.71
CA TRP A 59 4.73 1.51 10.09
C TRP A 59 4.83 3.04 10.05
N LEU A 60 5.99 3.61 10.38
CA LEU A 60 6.27 5.05 10.20
C LEU A 60 6.25 5.45 8.73
N HIS A 61 6.83 4.63 7.85
CA HIS A 61 6.78 4.88 6.41
C HIS A 61 5.34 4.88 5.90
N LEU A 62 4.55 3.86 6.24
CA LEU A 62 3.14 3.76 5.85
C LEU A 62 2.35 4.95 6.38
N TYR A 63 2.52 5.31 7.66
CA TYR A 63 1.90 6.51 8.23
C TYR A 63 2.20 7.76 7.38
N ARG A 64 3.47 8.00 7.02
CA ARG A 64 3.85 9.18 6.21
C ARG A 64 3.17 9.18 4.84
N VAL A 65 3.10 8.02 4.19
CA VAL A 65 2.39 7.86 2.91
C VAL A 65 0.89 8.20 3.06
N TYR A 66 0.23 7.64 4.08
CA TYR A 66 -1.19 7.94 4.34
C TYR A 66 -1.42 9.41 4.75
N ALA A 67 -0.55 9.97 5.58
CA ALA A 67 -0.60 11.37 6.00
C ALA A 67 -0.44 12.33 4.81
N ALA A 68 0.44 12.02 3.86
CA ALA A 68 0.60 12.79 2.63
C ALA A 68 -0.62 12.67 1.71
N ALA A 69 -1.24 11.49 1.63
CA ALA A 69 -2.43 11.26 0.83
C ALA A 69 -3.71 11.88 1.44
N SER A 70 -3.77 12.03 2.76
CA SER A 70 -4.94 12.54 3.46
C SER A 70 -4.53 13.37 4.69
N PRO A 71 -4.48 14.71 4.57
CA PRO A 71 -4.06 15.60 5.67
C PRO A 71 -4.86 15.43 6.96
N SER A 72 -6.12 14.99 6.86
CA SER A 72 -6.99 14.67 7.99
C SER A 72 -6.42 13.58 8.91
N ILE A 73 -5.54 12.70 8.40
CA ILE A 73 -4.91 11.63 9.19
C ILE A 73 -3.91 12.22 10.18
N SER A 74 -3.12 13.22 9.77
CA SER A 74 -2.13 13.89 10.62
C SER A 74 -2.79 14.59 11.82
N HIS A 75 -3.95 15.22 11.62
CA HIS A 75 -4.68 15.92 12.68
C HIS A 75 -5.24 14.99 13.77
N ARG A 76 -5.28 13.67 13.54
CA ARG A 76 -5.83 12.68 14.48
C ARG A 76 -4.78 12.10 15.42
N LEU A 77 -3.50 12.43 15.24
CA LEU A 77 -2.44 12.06 16.16
C LEU A 77 -2.50 12.95 17.40
N LYS A 78 -2.59 12.31 18.58
CA LYS A 78 -2.60 13.00 19.87
C LYS A 78 -1.20 13.44 20.33
N ALA A 79 -0.15 12.90 19.72
CA ALA A 79 1.25 13.13 20.05
C ALA A 79 2.10 13.05 18.76
N PRO A 80 3.35 13.54 18.78
CA PRO A 80 4.27 13.37 17.65
C PRO A 80 4.43 11.88 17.30
N VAL A 81 4.54 11.56 16.01
CA VAL A 81 4.61 10.16 15.57
C VAL A 81 5.83 9.41 16.14
N ASP A 82 6.90 10.13 16.43
CA ASP A 82 8.16 9.56 16.96
C ASP A 82 8.04 9.08 18.42
N THR A 83 6.96 9.41 19.13
CA THR A 83 6.73 8.95 20.51
C THR A 83 5.95 7.63 20.58
N PHE A 84 5.44 7.13 19.45
CA PHE A 84 4.63 5.92 19.43
C PHE A 84 5.52 4.68 19.45
N SER A 85 5.16 3.69 20.27
CA SER A 85 5.69 2.34 20.09
C SER A 85 5.17 1.71 18.81
N GLN A 86 5.84 0.66 18.33
CA GLN A 86 5.44 -0.07 17.14
C GLN A 86 3.99 -0.58 17.23
N ASP A 87 3.63 -1.19 18.34
CA ASP A 87 2.28 -1.75 18.53
C ASP A 87 1.20 -0.66 18.58
N GLU A 88 1.50 0.49 19.19
CA GLU A 88 0.57 1.62 19.23
C GLU A 88 0.37 2.23 17.85
N LEU A 89 1.45 2.41 17.09
CA LEU A 89 1.39 2.98 15.74
C LEU A 89 0.64 2.05 14.78
N GLU A 90 0.92 0.74 14.84
CA GLU A 90 0.21 -0.27 14.05
C GLU A 90 -1.30 -0.26 14.38
N LYS A 91 -1.66 -0.37 15.66
CA LYS A 91 -3.07 -0.35 16.09
C LYS A 91 -3.79 0.93 15.68
N TRP A 92 -3.14 2.08 15.84
CA TRP A 92 -3.70 3.37 15.48
C TRP A 92 -3.94 3.46 13.96
N LEU A 93 -2.94 3.10 13.15
CA LEU A 93 -3.03 3.21 11.69
C LEU A 93 -4.11 2.27 11.13
N LEU A 94 -4.21 1.05 11.65
CA LEU A 94 -5.28 0.12 11.28
C LEU A 94 -6.67 0.64 11.65
N GLY A 95 -6.81 1.26 12.83
CA GLY A 95 -8.06 1.92 13.24
C GLY A 95 -8.44 3.07 12.31
N VAL A 96 -7.47 3.87 11.85
CA VAL A 96 -7.69 4.95 10.88
C VAL A 96 -8.16 4.38 9.54
N ILE A 97 -7.53 3.33 9.04
CA ILE A 97 -7.87 2.72 7.75
C ILE A 97 -9.26 2.08 7.78
N SER A 98 -9.62 1.42 8.88
CA SER A 98 -10.98 0.90 9.07
C SER A 98 -12.02 2.01 8.99
N LEU A 99 -11.81 3.10 9.74
CA LEU A 99 -12.73 4.25 9.74
C LEU A 99 -12.85 4.91 8.36
N ILE A 100 -11.76 5.01 7.59
CA ILE A 100 -11.79 5.54 6.23
C ILE A 100 -12.57 4.61 5.30
N SER A 101 -12.39 3.29 5.45
CA SER A 101 -13.11 2.28 4.67
C SER A 101 -14.61 2.32 4.96
N ASP A 102 -14.99 2.45 6.23
CA ASP A 102 -16.39 2.59 6.66
C ASP A 102 -17.00 3.90 6.15
N ALA A 103 -16.27 5.02 6.25
CA ALA A 103 -16.72 6.30 5.72
C ALA A 103 -16.94 6.25 4.19
N LYS A 104 -16.04 5.58 3.45
CA LYS A 104 -16.22 5.34 2.01
C LYS A 104 -17.43 4.44 1.72
N ALA A 105 -17.67 3.42 2.53
CA ALA A 105 -18.83 2.53 2.39
C ALA A 105 -20.15 3.29 2.64
N VAL A 106 -20.22 4.13 3.68
CA VAL A 106 -21.37 4.99 3.98
C VAL A 106 -21.61 6.01 2.87
N ALA A 107 -20.57 6.64 2.34
CA ALA A 107 -20.68 7.59 1.22
C ALA A 107 -21.23 6.92 -0.05
N ARG A 108 -20.80 5.68 -0.35
CA ARG A 108 -21.34 4.89 -1.46
C ARG A 108 -22.79 4.49 -1.22
N ALA A 109 -23.13 4.06 -0.01
CA ALA A 109 -24.49 3.65 0.36
C ALA A 109 -25.49 4.81 0.30
N ARG A 110 -25.04 6.05 0.53
CA ARG A 110 -25.90 7.24 0.43
C ARG A 110 -26.15 7.70 -1.00
N GLY A 111 -25.41 7.19 -1.99
CA GLY A 111 -25.54 7.62 -3.39
C GLY A 111 -25.29 9.13 -3.60
N PRO A 112 -25.20 9.62 -4.84
CA PRO A 112 -25.26 11.05 -5.09
C PRO A 112 -26.69 11.51 -4.84
N LEU A 113 -26.98 11.97 -3.62
CA LEU A 113 -28.14 12.82 -3.39
C LEU A 113 -27.87 14.13 -4.14
N LEU A 114 -28.38 14.21 -5.37
CA LEU A 114 -28.41 15.43 -6.15
C LEU A 114 -29.13 16.52 -5.35
N SER A 115 -28.39 17.53 -4.91
CA SER A 115 -28.79 18.93 -5.01
C SER A 115 -27.67 19.86 -4.55
N GLY A 116 -27.04 20.56 -5.50
CA GLY A 116 -26.74 21.97 -5.32
C GLY A 116 -25.42 22.43 -4.69
N CYS A 117 -24.48 21.57 -4.31
CA CYS A 117 -23.17 22.04 -3.83
C CYS A 117 -22.02 21.33 -4.54
N CYS A 118 -21.21 22.12 -5.26
CA CYS A 118 -19.98 21.69 -5.90
C CYS A 118 -18.95 21.22 -4.86
N PHE A 119 -19.04 19.97 -4.42
CA PHE A 119 -17.88 19.30 -3.82
C PHE A 119 -17.07 18.65 -4.92
N ALA A 120 -16.21 19.45 -5.54
CA ALA A 120 -14.98 18.91 -6.09
C ALA A 120 -14.22 18.28 -4.91
N ASN A 121 -14.02 16.97 -4.93
CA ASN A 121 -12.78 16.38 -4.44
C ASN A 121 -12.56 15.00 -5.07
N SER A 122 -11.53 15.01 -5.90
CA SER A 122 -11.00 13.92 -6.70
C SER A 122 -10.53 12.77 -5.83
N TRP A 123 -11.27 11.67 -5.85
CA TRP A 123 -10.77 10.35 -5.43
C TRP A 123 -10.64 9.47 -6.67
N HIS A 124 -9.73 9.83 -7.57
CA HIS A 124 -9.28 8.93 -8.62
C HIS A 124 -7.76 8.91 -8.66
N TYR A 125 -7.19 7.91 -7.99
CA TYR A 125 -5.88 7.40 -8.33
C TYR A 125 -6.02 6.63 -9.65
N LYS A 126 -5.48 7.19 -10.74
CA LYS A 126 -5.08 6.41 -11.91
C LYS A 126 -3.88 7.09 -12.57
N SER A 127 -2.82 6.30 -12.65
CA SER A 127 -1.54 6.56 -13.28
C SER A 127 -1.66 6.76 -14.80
N SER A 128 -0.70 7.52 -15.33
CA SER A 128 -0.16 7.54 -16.71
C SER A 128 -0.69 8.57 -17.72
N SER A 129 0.13 9.62 -17.90
CA SER A 129 0.66 10.20 -19.16
C SER A 129 -0.27 10.36 -20.38
N ASN A 130 -0.56 11.60 -20.77
CA ASN A 130 0.06 12.27 -21.93
C ASN A 130 -0.59 13.63 -22.24
N SER A 131 0.29 14.60 -22.51
CA SER A 131 0.17 15.80 -23.34
C SER A 131 -1.22 16.34 -23.71
N CYS A 132 -1.42 17.64 -23.47
CA CYS A 132 -1.83 18.58 -24.52
C CYS A 132 -1.39 20.00 -24.19
N LEU A 133 -0.71 20.61 -25.16
CA LEU A 133 -0.36 22.02 -25.29
C LEU A 133 -1.60 22.92 -25.23
N GLY A 134 -1.39 24.21 -24.91
CA GLY A 134 -2.45 25.24 -24.76
C GLY A 134 -3.21 25.60 -26.05
N PRO A 135 -3.77 26.83 -26.20
CA PRO A 135 -3.10 28.07 -25.82
C PRO A 135 -3.94 29.09 -25.04
N LEU A 136 -3.19 30.04 -24.49
CA LEU A 136 -3.58 31.42 -24.18
C LEU A 136 -4.39 32.06 -25.32
N LEU A 137 -5.52 32.67 -24.96
CA LEU A 137 -5.87 34.07 -25.27
C LEU A 137 -7.03 34.49 -24.37
#